data_AF-A0A376P5R6-F1
#
_entry.id   AF-A0A376P5R6-F1
#
_cell.length_a   1.000
_cell.length_b   1.000
_cell.length_c   1.000
_cell.angle_alpha   90.00
_cell.angle_beta   90.00
_cell.angle_gamma   90.00
#
_symmetry.space_group_name_H-M   'P 1'
#
loop_
_entity.id
_entity.type
_entity.pdbx_description
1 polymer ?
#
loop_
_entity_poly.entity_id
_entity_poly.type
_entity_poly.pdbx_seq_one_letter_code
_entity_poly.pdbx_strand_id
1 'polypeptide(L)' 'MTQPVLDIQQLHLSFPGFNGDVHALNNVSLQINRGEIVGLVENPAQVNQSPQC' A
#
# COMPACT_ATOMS: atom_id res chain seq x y z
N MET A 1 -3.93 27.66 7.44
CA MET A 1 -3.87 26.22 7.11
C MET A 1 -2.52 25.95 6.47
N THR A 2 -1.69 25.09 7.06
CA THR A 2 -0.39 24.70 6.48
C THR A 2 -0.59 23.69 5.36
N GLN A 3 0.06 23.88 4.23
CA GLN A 3 -0.01 22.95 3.10
C GLN A 3 0.84 21.71 3.41
N PRO A 4 0.31 20.47 3.19
CA PRO A 4 1.07 19.26 3.46
C PRO A 4 2.32 19.20 2.60
N VAL A 5 3.36 18.54 3.12
CA VAL A 5 4.60 18.30 2.37
C VAL A 5 4.50 17.08 1.47
N LEU A 6 3.62 16.14 1.80
CA LEU A 6 3.26 14.99 0.98
C LEU A 6 1.75 14.79 1.04
N ASP A 7 1.13 14.66 -0.12
CA ASP A 7 -0.28 14.29 -0.27
C ASP A 7 -0.37 13.20 -1.35
N ILE A 8 -0.65 11.97 -0.92
CA ILE A 8 -0.87 10.81 -1.77
C ILE A 8 -2.37 10.54 -1.77
N GLN A 9 -2.95 10.47 -2.96
CA GLN A 9 -4.37 10.20 -3.13
C GLN A 9 -4.55 8.93 -3.95
N GLN A 10 -5.35 8.00 -3.41
CA GLN A 10 -5.84 6.82 -4.13
C GLN A 10 -4.73 6.00 -4.79
N LEU A 11 -3.62 5.77 -4.09
CA LEU A 11 -2.51 4.99 -4.60
C LEU A 11 -2.93 3.53 -4.81
N HIS A 12 -2.82 3.08 -6.05
CA HIS A 12 -2.95 1.67 -6.45
C HIS A 12 -1.60 1.17 -6.94
N LEU A 13 -1.13 0.06 -6.38
CA LEU A 13 0.10 -0.61 -6.80
C LEU A 13 -0.17 -2.10 -6.94
N SER A 14 0.05 -2.63 -8.13
CA SER A 14 -0.13 -4.04 -8.46
C SER A 14 1.14 -4.61 -9.06
N PHE A 15 1.42 -5.88 -8.74
CA PHE A 15 2.49 -6.66 -9.36
C PHE A 15 1.89 -7.89 -10.05
N PRO A 16 2.43 -8.30 -11.20
CA PRO A 16 2.00 -9.54 -11.84
C PRO A 16 2.34 -10.74 -10.93
N GLY A 17 1.34 -11.55 -10.60
CA GLY A 17 1.47 -12.76 -9.79
C GLY A 17 1.18 -14.03 -10.57
N PHE A 18 1.54 -15.18 -9.98
CA PHE A 18 1.35 -16.49 -10.60
C PHE A 18 -0.12 -16.82 -10.92
N ASN A 19 -1.06 -16.36 -10.11
CA ASN A 19 -2.50 -16.58 -10.27
C ASN A 19 -3.29 -15.27 -10.55
N GLY A 20 -2.63 -14.29 -11.18
CA GLY A 20 -3.20 -12.96 -11.44
C GLY A 20 -2.50 -11.86 -10.65
N ASP A 21 -2.92 -10.62 -10.86
CA ASP A 21 -2.29 -9.45 -10.26
C ASP A 21 -2.42 -9.48 -8.73
N VAL A 22 -1.30 -9.23 -8.05
CA VAL A 22 -1.24 -9.01 -6.61
C VAL A 22 -1.32 -7.52 -6.35
N HIS A 23 -2.42 -7.09 -5.74
CA HIS A 23 -2.59 -5.71 -5.30
C HIS A 23 -1.81 -5.45 -4.01
N ALA A 24 -0.61 -4.87 -4.15
CA ALA A 24 0.24 -4.51 -3.01
C ALA A 24 -0.31 -3.30 -2.25
N LEU A 25 -0.89 -2.32 -2.96
CA LEU A 25 -1.60 -1.20 -2.36
C LEU A 25 -2.94 -1.05 -3.07
N ASN A 26 -4.02 -0.92 -2.30
CA ASN A 26 -5.37 -0.79 -2.83
C ASN A 26 -6.02 0.49 -2.30
N ASN A 27 -6.03 1.54 -3.13
CA ASN A 27 -6.67 2.82 -2.84
C ASN A 27 -6.17 3.49 -1.54
N VAL A 28 -4.84 3.59 -1.39
CA VAL A 28 -4.23 4.19 -0.18
C VAL A 28 -4.09 5.71 -0.35
N SER A 29 -4.61 6.47 0.62
CA SER A 29 -4.40 7.91 0.71
C SER A 29 -3.63 8.25 1.99
N LEU A 30 -2.61 9.10 1.88
CA LEU A 30 -1.73 9.48 2.99
C LEU A 30 -1.36 10.96 2.86
N GLN A 31 -1.50 11.70 3.96
CA GLN A 31 -1.05 13.08 4.06
C GLN A 31 0.01 13.19 5.16
N ILE A 32 1.14 13.81 4.85
CA ILE A 32 2.20 14.09 5.83
C ILE A 32 2.42 15.60 5.91
N ASN A 33 2.39 16.11 7.14
CA ASN A 33 2.62 17.52 7.42
C ASN A 33 4.09 17.80 7.75
N ARG A 34 4.48 19.08 7.68
CA ARG A 34 5.85 19.48 8.00
C ARG A 34 6.17 19.18 9.48
N GLY A 35 7.25 18.43 9.72
CA GLY A 35 7.70 18.06 11.06
C GLY A 35 7.07 16.78 11.61
N GLU A 36 6.19 16.13 10.85
CA GLU A 36 5.60 14.84 11.19
C GLU A 36 6.54 13.69 10.76
N ILE A 37 6.67 12.66 11.61
CA ILE A 37 7.43 11.45 11.33
C ILE A 37 6.45 10.28 11.32
N VAL A 38 6.34 9.59 10.19
CA VAL A 38 5.43 8.45 9.99
C VAL A 38 6.25 7.19 9.69
N GLY A 39 5.99 6.11 10.43
CA GLY A 39 6.54 4.78 10.17
C GLY A 39 5.48 3.88 9.56
N LEU A 40 5.77 3.29 8.40
CA LEU A 40 4.91 2.30 7.77
C LEU A 40 5.31 0.91 8.27
N VAL A 41 4.33 0.12 8.71
CA VAL A 41 4.56 -1.28 9.11
C VAL A 41 3.63 -2.17 8.30
N GLU A 42 4.19 -3.20 7.71
CA GLU A 42 3.46 -4.25 7.00
C GLU A 42 3.39 -5.52 7.85
N ASN A 43 2.34 -6.30 7.64
CA ASN A 43 2.27 -7.67 8.14
C ASN A 43 2.71 -8.61 6.99
N PRO A 44 3.24 -9.82 7.27
CA PRO A 44 3.65 -10.73 6.21
C PRO A 44 2.46 -11.02 5.29
N ALA A 45 2.63 -10.75 3.99
CA ALA A 45 1.64 -11.09 2.99
C ALA A 45 1.34 -12.59 3.07
N GLN A 46 0.11 -12.95 3.45
CA GLN A 46 -0.36 -14.33 3.41
C GLN A 46 -0.66 -14.67 1.96
N VAL A 47 0.22 -15.43 1.33
CA VAL A 47 -0.05 -15.99 0.00
C VAL A 47 -1.15 -17.03 0.20
N ASN A 48 -2.34 -16.76 -0.33
CA ASN A 48 -3.43 -17.74 -0.34
C ASN A 48 -3.06 -18.84 -1.34
N GLN A 49 -2.29 -19.82 -0.87
CA GLN A 49 -1.97 -21.02 -1.64
C GLN A 49 -3.19 -21.92 -1.58
N SER A 50 -4.00 -21.90 -2.64
CA SER A 50 -4.95 -22.99 -2.86
C SER A 50 -4.15 -24.29 -2.96
N PRO A 51 -4.43 -25.33 -2.15
CA PRO A 51 -3.79 -26.62 -2.35
C PRO A 51 -4.28 -27.17 -3.69
N GLN A 52 -3.38 -27.23 -4.67
CA GLN A 52 -3.59 -27.96 -5.90
C GLN A 52 -3.24 -29.42 -5.59
N CYS A 53 -4.27 -30.24 -5.36
CA CYS A 53 -4.21 -31.70 -5.51
C CYS A 53 -5.06 -32.06 -6.74
#